data_AF-A0A6G0X3I7-F1
#
_entry.id   AF-A0A6G0X3I7-F1
#
_cell.length_a   1.000
_cell.length_b   1.000
_cell.length_c   1.000
_cell.angle_alpha   90.00
_cell.angle_beta   90.00
_cell.angle_gamma   90.00
#
_symmetry.space_group_name_H-M   'P 1'
#
loop_
_entity.id
_entity.type
_entity.pdbx_description
1 polymer ?
#
loop_
_entity_poly.entity_id
_entity_poly.type
_entity_poly.pdbx_seq_one_letter_code
_entity_poly.pdbx_strand_id
1 'polypeptide(L)'
;MGQSGSSSSGLSVVQPLASAFASTPRKLSSQPMSPQSVDPFASYLRQPDANSASTDAVAVVNPSTQLSFTLMHNATTPMSVLTVTNKSNCHIVFRVQPALYASRYIMDTPQGVLGPGRSAAVAIRLAPAACDQLLMNGTLDADDFIVEVVLLVAPPAPALVAELRTVDLWPQVPAQYRHVPHRVAARFSTWTPNANDL
;
A
#
# COMPACT_ATOMS: atom_id res chain seq x y z
N MET A 1 -4.45 -34.78 -65.86
CA MET A 1 -3.85 -33.43 -65.97
C MET A 1 -2.59 -33.48 -65.11
N GLY A 2 -1.38 -33.74 -65.64
CA GLY A 2 -0.62 -32.92 -66.61
C GLY A 2 -0.28 -31.60 -65.91
N GLN A 3 0.96 -31.20 -65.60
CA GLN A 3 2.29 -31.37 -66.21
C GLN A 3 3.36 -31.24 -65.07
N SER A 4 4.48 -31.96 -65.03
CA SER A 4 5.72 -31.86 -65.84
C SER A 4 6.54 -30.58 -65.62
N GLY A 5 7.84 -30.74 -65.33
CA GLY A 5 8.87 -29.69 -65.45
C GLY A 5 9.98 -29.76 -64.39
N SER A 6 10.91 -30.73 -64.45
CA SER A 6 12.27 -30.61 -65.06
C SER A 6 13.30 -29.97 -64.10
N SER A 7 14.25 -30.74 -63.53
CA SER A 7 15.62 -31.01 -64.04
C SER A 7 16.49 -29.74 -64.09
N SER A 8 17.73 -29.67 -63.58
CA SER A 8 18.85 -30.58 -63.83
C SER A 8 20.06 -30.33 -62.88
N SER A 9 20.86 -31.39 -62.77
CA SER A 9 22.12 -31.59 -62.06
C SER A 9 23.29 -30.67 -62.46
N GLY A 10 24.27 -30.56 -61.56
CA GLY A 10 25.62 -30.07 -61.83
C GLY A 10 26.65 -30.71 -60.90
N LEU A 11 27.37 -31.71 -61.42
CA LEU A 11 28.63 -32.34 -60.95
C LEU A 11 29.77 -31.29 -60.96
N SER A 12 30.96 -31.37 -60.38
CA SER A 12 31.71 -32.23 -59.45
C SER A 12 33.10 -31.58 -59.30
N VAL A 13 33.74 -31.75 -58.13
CA VAL A 13 35.21 -31.87 -57.87
C VAL A 13 36.14 -30.68 -58.24
N VAL A 14 36.89 -30.16 -57.25
CA VAL A 14 38.38 -30.18 -57.14
C VAL A 14 38.80 -29.79 -55.71
N GLN A 15 39.54 -30.67 -55.02
CA GLN A 15 40.37 -30.37 -53.84
C GLN A 15 41.78 -30.00 -54.36
N PRO A 16 42.57 -29.10 -53.74
CA PRO A 16 43.57 -29.62 -52.80
C PRO A 16 44.09 -28.69 -51.68
N LEU A 17 44.77 -29.35 -50.75
CA LEU A 17 45.91 -28.95 -49.91
C LEU A 17 45.75 -28.01 -48.68
N ALA A 18 46.29 -28.54 -47.59
CA ALA A 18 46.45 -27.97 -46.27
C ALA A 18 47.48 -26.81 -46.22
N SER A 19 47.26 -25.85 -45.31
CA SER A 19 48.17 -25.59 -44.17
C SER A 19 47.72 -24.37 -43.35
N ALA A 20 47.80 -24.56 -42.02
CA ALA A 20 48.08 -23.58 -40.96
C ALA A 20 47.32 -22.24 -40.93
N PHE A 21 46.56 -22.00 -39.86
CA PHE A 21 46.99 -21.16 -38.73
C PHE A 21 45.86 -21.07 -37.70
N ALA A 22 46.26 -21.08 -36.43
CA ALA A 22 45.44 -21.03 -35.24
C ALA A 22 44.51 -19.80 -35.20
N SER A 23 43.30 -19.96 -34.65
CA SER A 23 42.64 -19.00 -33.76
C SER A 23 41.32 -19.55 -33.23
N THR A 24 41.22 -19.60 -31.91
CA THR A 24 40.11 -20.07 -31.08
C THR A 24 38.79 -19.36 -31.40
N PRO A 25 37.68 -20.06 -31.68
CA PRO A 25 36.37 -19.42 -31.69
C PRO A 25 35.87 -19.26 -30.25
N ARG A 26 35.83 -18.00 -29.78
CA ARG A 26 35.09 -17.60 -28.57
C ARG A 26 33.64 -18.07 -28.72
N LYS A 27 33.22 -18.95 -27.82
CA LYS A 27 31.83 -19.31 -27.59
C LYS A 27 31.05 -18.02 -27.31
N LEU A 28 30.31 -17.53 -28.30
CA LEU A 28 29.30 -16.49 -28.10
C LEU A 28 28.24 -17.10 -27.20
N SER A 29 28.36 -16.84 -25.90
CA SER A 29 27.28 -17.07 -24.95
C SER A 29 26.19 -16.07 -25.30
N SER A 30 25.20 -16.51 -26.08
CA SER A 30 23.92 -15.82 -26.22
C SER A 30 23.25 -15.87 -24.85
N GLN A 31 23.56 -14.87 -24.02
CA GLN A 31 22.89 -14.64 -22.76
C GLN A 31 21.41 -14.38 -23.08
N PRO A 32 20.46 -15.21 -22.62
CA PRO A 32 19.06 -14.88 -22.76
C PRO A 32 18.83 -13.61 -21.94
N MET A 33 18.56 -12.50 -22.62
CA MET A 33 18.03 -11.31 -21.96
C MET A 33 16.70 -11.73 -21.36
N SER A 34 16.71 -12.02 -20.06
CA SER A 34 15.49 -12.11 -19.28
C SER A 34 14.67 -10.84 -19.57
N PRO A 35 13.38 -10.94 -19.92
CA PRO A 35 12.55 -9.76 -20.04
C PRO A 35 12.66 -9.02 -18.70
N GLN A 36 13.21 -7.80 -18.71
CA GLN A 36 13.16 -6.94 -17.55
C GLN A 36 11.68 -6.83 -17.18
N SER A 37 11.28 -7.40 -16.05
CA SER A 37 9.91 -7.26 -15.57
C SER A 37 9.72 -5.78 -15.27
N VAL A 38 9.15 -5.05 -16.22
CA VAL A 38 8.82 -3.64 -16.04
C VAL A 38 7.79 -3.60 -14.93
N ASP A 39 8.18 -3.11 -13.77
CA ASP A 39 7.28 -2.96 -12.63
C ASP A 39 6.15 -2.01 -13.04
N PRO A 40 4.91 -2.49 -13.19
CA PRO A 40 3.83 -1.63 -13.68
C PRO A 40 3.52 -0.50 -12.71
N PHE A 41 3.86 -0.65 -11.43
CA PHE A 41 3.59 0.32 -10.37
C PHE A 41 4.56 1.50 -10.37
N ALA A 42 5.75 1.34 -10.94
CA ALA A 42 6.79 2.38 -10.95
C ALA A 42 6.37 3.66 -11.69
N SER A 43 5.35 3.58 -12.56
CA SER A 43 4.83 4.73 -13.31
C SER A 43 3.94 5.66 -12.46
N TYR A 44 3.42 5.20 -11.33
CA TYR A 44 2.50 5.97 -10.48
C TYR A 44 2.86 5.95 -8.99
N LEU A 45 3.51 4.90 -8.49
CA LEU A 45 4.00 4.82 -7.11
C LEU A 45 5.49 5.12 -7.03
N ARG A 46 5.87 5.84 -5.98
CA ARG A 46 7.27 6.14 -5.66
C ARG A 46 7.73 5.23 -4.54
N GLN A 47 8.85 4.53 -4.75
CA GLN A 47 9.48 3.75 -3.69
C GLN A 47 9.99 4.67 -2.58
N PRO A 48 9.86 4.29 -1.31
CA PRO A 48 10.50 5.00 -0.21
C PRO A 48 12.02 4.96 -0.40
N ASP A 49 12.68 6.11 -0.24
CA ASP A 49 14.13 6.14 -0.10
C ASP A 49 14.54 5.97 1.38
N ALA A 50 15.84 5.90 1.66
CA ALA A 50 16.33 5.70 3.02
C ALA A 50 15.84 6.78 4.01
N ASN A 51 15.53 7.99 3.53
CA ASN A 51 15.09 9.12 4.35
C ASN A 51 13.57 9.21 4.48
N SER A 52 12.83 8.50 3.63
CA SER A 52 11.37 8.46 3.60
C SER A 52 10.82 7.06 3.87
N ALA A 53 11.62 6.11 4.35
CA ALA A 53 11.17 4.73 4.54
C ALA A 53 9.99 4.57 5.52
N SER A 54 9.80 5.50 6.47
CA SER A 54 8.71 5.43 7.46
C SER A 54 7.57 6.38 7.15
N THR A 55 6.37 6.00 7.60
CA THR A 55 5.18 6.87 7.52
C THR A 55 5.43 8.21 8.23
N ASP A 56 6.12 8.19 9.37
CA ASP A 56 6.45 9.40 10.16
C ASP A 56 7.39 10.38 9.45
N ALA A 57 8.15 9.91 8.46
CA ALA A 57 9.02 10.76 7.65
C ALA A 57 8.24 11.59 6.61
N VAL A 58 7.11 11.07 6.13
CA VAL A 58 6.33 11.66 5.02
C VAL A 58 4.98 12.23 5.47
N ALA A 59 4.46 11.78 6.60
CA ALA A 59 3.20 12.21 7.17
C ALA A 59 3.29 12.37 8.69
N VAL A 60 2.45 13.23 9.25
CA VAL A 60 2.18 13.29 10.69
C VAL A 60 0.87 12.64 10.98
N VAL A 61 0.89 11.74 11.95
CA VAL A 61 -0.30 11.13 12.53
C VAL A 61 -0.56 11.78 13.88
N ASN A 62 -1.79 12.23 14.12
CA ASN A 62 -2.21 12.85 15.37
C ASN A 62 -3.59 12.34 15.81
N PRO A 63 -3.74 11.73 17.00
CA PRO A 63 -2.67 11.40 17.95
C PRO A 63 -1.71 10.34 17.39
N SER A 64 -0.42 10.46 17.75
CA SER A 64 0.66 9.58 17.24
C SER A 64 0.91 8.33 18.08
N THR A 65 0.30 8.22 19.26
CA THR A 65 0.57 7.11 20.17
C THR A 65 -0.69 6.38 20.57
N GLN A 66 -1.79 7.11 20.77
CA GLN A 66 -2.99 6.53 21.35
C GLN A 66 -4.27 7.26 20.95
N LEU A 67 -5.28 6.49 20.56
CA LEU A 67 -6.67 6.92 20.41
C LEU A 67 -7.48 6.49 21.62
N SER A 68 -8.15 7.44 22.25
CA SER A 68 -9.01 7.20 23.41
C SER A 68 -10.47 7.12 22.99
N PHE A 69 -11.17 6.11 23.50
CA PHE A 69 -12.59 5.87 23.32
C PHE A 69 -13.24 5.80 24.71
N THR A 70 -13.98 6.84 25.07
CA THR A 70 -14.68 6.93 26.36
C THR A 70 -16.16 6.66 26.16
N LEU A 71 -16.68 5.63 26.81
CA LEU A 71 -18.09 5.27 26.78
C LEU A 71 -18.83 5.88 27.98
N MET A 72 -19.81 6.73 27.67
CA MET A 72 -20.75 7.27 28.66
C MET A 72 -21.98 6.38 28.73
N HIS A 73 -22.43 6.07 29.94
CA HIS A 73 -23.54 5.14 30.19
C HIS A 73 -24.87 5.53 29.54
N ASN A 74 -25.06 6.79 29.12
CA ASN A 74 -26.38 7.33 28.85
C ASN A 74 -26.64 7.94 27.46
N ALA A 75 -25.68 8.12 26.53
CA ALA A 75 -26.08 8.81 25.29
C ALA A 75 -25.20 8.79 24.04
N THR A 76 -23.96 8.28 24.00
CA THR A 76 -23.17 8.43 22.75
C THR A 76 -22.17 7.31 22.51
N THR A 77 -22.19 6.80 21.28
CA THR A 77 -21.17 5.87 20.79
C THR A 77 -19.78 6.54 20.88
N PRO A 78 -18.79 5.90 21.52
CA PRO A 78 -17.45 6.45 21.66
C PRO A 78 -16.84 6.71 20.29
N MET A 79 -16.32 7.92 20.12
CA MET A 79 -15.67 8.34 18.90
C MET A 79 -14.30 8.93 19.21
N SER A 80 -13.32 8.59 18.38
CA SER A 80 -11.99 9.18 18.38
C SER A 80 -11.67 9.67 16.97
N VAL A 81 -10.81 10.67 16.84
CA VAL A 81 -10.43 11.24 15.55
C VAL A 81 -8.94 11.09 15.36
N LEU A 82 -8.56 10.47 14.26
CA LEU A 82 -7.17 10.36 13.81
C LEU A 82 -6.94 11.30 12.64
N THR A 83 -5.98 12.20 12.76
CA THR A 83 -5.60 13.13 11.70
C THR A 83 -4.32 12.68 11.03
N VAL A 84 -4.34 12.55 9.71
CA VAL A 84 -3.14 12.29 8.89
C VAL A 84 -2.83 13.56 8.11
N THR A 85 -1.61 14.09 8.25
CA THR A 85 -1.15 15.30 7.56
C THR A 85 0.04 14.98 6.67
N ASN A 86 -0.05 15.28 5.38
CA ASN A 86 1.04 15.09 4.44
C ASN A 86 2.11 16.17 4.63
N LYS A 87 3.32 15.77 5.02
CA LYS A 87 4.50 16.65 5.13
C LYS A 87 5.43 16.59 3.92
N SER A 88 5.19 15.66 3.00
CA SER A 88 5.99 15.52 1.80
C SER A 88 5.63 16.59 0.75
N ASN A 89 6.52 16.76 -0.22
CA ASN A 89 6.28 17.60 -1.41
C ASN A 89 5.50 16.85 -2.51
N CYS A 90 5.09 15.61 -2.28
CA CYS A 90 4.38 14.76 -3.22
C CYS A 90 2.93 14.53 -2.75
N HIS A 91 2.08 14.01 -3.62
CA HIS A 91 0.79 13.48 -3.17
C HIS A 91 1.03 12.13 -2.47
N ILE A 92 0.26 11.85 -1.43
CA ILE A 92 0.26 10.55 -0.76
C ILE A 92 -1.12 9.92 -0.80
N VAL A 93 -1.14 8.59 -0.84
CA VAL A 93 -2.34 7.82 -0.51
C VAL A 93 -2.12 7.23 0.88
N PHE A 94 -3.08 7.45 1.77
CA PHE A 94 -3.06 6.89 3.12
C PHE A 94 -4.16 5.86 3.31
N ARG A 95 -3.93 4.91 4.21
CA ARG A 95 -4.90 3.95 4.72
C ARG A 95 -4.77 3.85 6.23
N VAL A 96 -5.89 3.79 6.92
CA VAL A 96 -6.03 3.54 8.35
C VAL A 96 -6.86 2.28 8.52
N GLN A 97 -6.34 1.32 9.28
CA GLN A 97 -7.06 0.09 9.60
C GLN A 97 -6.72 -0.41 11.00
N PRO A 98 -7.65 -1.04 11.71
CA PRO A 98 -7.35 -1.77 12.94
C PRO A 98 -6.48 -3.01 12.65
N ALA A 99 -5.61 -3.36 13.58
CA ALA A 99 -4.63 -4.43 13.43
C ALA A 99 -5.25 -5.82 13.63
N LEU A 100 -6.16 -5.95 14.59
CA LEU A 100 -6.75 -7.24 14.96
C LEU A 100 -8.26 -7.29 14.76
N TYR A 101 -8.99 -6.26 15.18
CA TYR A 101 -10.44 -6.38 15.36
C TYR A 101 -11.27 -5.43 14.51
N ALA A 102 -11.23 -5.63 13.19
CA ALA A 102 -11.93 -4.78 12.22
C ALA A 102 -13.43 -4.57 12.50
N SER A 103 -14.14 -5.61 12.94
CA SER A 103 -15.58 -5.53 13.22
C SER A 103 -15.94 -4.68 14.45
N ARG A 104 -14.96 -4.30 15.28
CA ARG A 104 -15.20 -3.43 16.45
C ARG A 104 -15.31 -1.96 16.08
N TYR A 105 -14.92 -1.57 14.87
CA TYR A 105 -14.80 -0.18 14.50
C TYR A 105 -15.64 0.15 13.28
N ILE A 106 -16.21 1.34 13.29
CA ILE A 106 -16.86 1.97 12.14
C ILE A 106 -16.05 3.21 11.85
N MET A 107 -15.42 3.26 10.67
CA MET A 107 -14.55 4.36 10.26
C MET A 107 -15.16 5.15 9.12
N ASP A 108 -15.18 6.48 9.27
CA ASP A 108 -15.51 7.38 8.18
C ASP A 108 -14.22 7.73 7.43
N THR A 109 -14.18 7.46 6.12
CA THR A 109 -13.03 7.72 5.24
C THR A 109 -11.71 7.09 5.74
N PRO A 110 -11.62 5.76 5.88
CA PRO A 110 -10.41 5.07 6.36
C PRO A 110 -9.22 5.20 5.40
N GLN A 111 -9.42 5.73 4.19
CA GLN A 111 -8.39 5.92 3.20
C GLN A 111 -8.67 7.15 2.35
N GLY A 112 -7.63 7.68 1.73
CA GLY A 112 -7.77 8.82 0.85
C GLY A 112 -6.45 9.32 0.27
N VAL A 113 -6.57 10.38 -0.52
CA VAL A 113 -5.44 11.06 -1.14
C VAL A 113 -5.22 12.40 -0.46
N LEU A 114 -3.97 12.69 -0.09
CA LEU A 114 -3.56 13.98 0.45
C LEU A 114 -2.52 14.63 -0.46
N GLY A 115 -2.84 15.84 -0.93
CA GLY A 115 -1.83 16.70 -1.55
C GLY A 115 -0.81 17.22 -0.54
N PRO A 116 0.29 17.83 -1.00
CA PRO A 116 1.32 18.41 -0.13
C PRO A 116 0.73 19.40 0.89
N GLY A 117 1.08 19.24 2.16
CA GLY A 117 0.62 20.12 3.24
C GLY A 117 -0.87 19.98 3.62
N ARG A 118 -1.60 19.02 3.04
CA ARG A 118 -3.01 18.76 3.36
C ARG A 118 -3.17 17.72 4.46
N SER A 119 -4.32 17.78 5.14
CA SER A 119 -4.68 16.85 6.21
C SER A 119 -6.05 16.20 5.94
N ALA A 120 -6.23 14.98 6.41
CA ALA A 120 -7.52 14.30 6.50
C ALA A 120 -7.77 13.89 7.95
N ALA A 121 -9.03 13.98 8.37
CA ALA A 121 -9.50 13.47 9.65
C ALA A 121 -10.30 12.20 9.41
N VAL A 122 -9.90 11.12 10.08
CA VAL A 122 -10.57 9.82 10.08
C VAL A 122 -11.33 9.71 11.39
N ALA A 123 -12.65 9.77 11.30
CA ALA A 123 -13.53 9.53 12.43
C ALA A 123 -13.65 8.03 12.67
N ILE A 124 -13.34 7.59 13.88
CA ILE A 124 -13.36 6.18 14.26
C ILE A 124 -14.35 6.04 15.41
N ARG A 125 -15.37 5.21 15.22
CA ARG A 125 -16.41 4.93 16.22
C ARG A 125 -16.34 3.48 16.64
N LEU A 126 -16.65 3.19 17.90
CA LEU A 126 -16.89 1.81 18.33
C LEU A 126 -18.21 1.30 17.74
N ALA A 127 -18.22 0.07 17.26
CA ALA A 127 -19.44 -0.61 16.85
C ALA A 127 -20.34 -0.86 18.09
N PRO A 128 -21.68 -0.90 17.92
CA PRO A 128 -22.60 -1.14 19.02
C PRO A 128 -22.26 -2.38 19.86
N ALA A 129 -21.94 -3.50 19.21
CA ALA A 129 -21.56 -4.74 19.90
C ALA A 129 -20.30 -4.59 20.77
N ALA A 130 -19.33 -3.77 20.35
CA ALA A 130 -18.14 -3.49 21.15
C ALA A 130 -18.46 -2.58 22.35
N CYS A 131 -19.44 -1.67 22.19
CA CYS A 131 -19.94 -0.86 23.30
C CYS A 131 -20.63 -1.74 24.35
N ASP A 132 -21.48 -2.67 23.92
CA ASP A 132 -22.15 -3.61 24.82
C ASP A 132 -21.15 -4.47 25.60
N GLN A 133 -20.12 -4.97 24.92
CA GLN A 133 -19.02 -5.71 25.56
C GLN A 133 -18.26 -4.85 26.59
N LEU A 134 -17.96 -3.60 26.26
CA LEU A 134 -17.27 -2.69 27.17
C LEU A 134 -18.13 -2.34 28.41
N LEU A 135 -19.46 -2.24 28.26
CA LEU A 135 -20.38 -2.04 29.38
C LEU A 135 -20.49 -3.28 30.26
N MET A 136 -20.58 -4.47 29.67
CA MET A 136 -20.75 -5.71 30.41
C MET A 136 -19.46 -6.15 31.12
N ASN A 137 -18.32 -6.05 30.46
CA ASN A 137 -17.05 -6.59 30.94
C ASN A 137 -16.13 -5.51 31.54
N GLY A 138 -16.48 -4.23 31.37
CA GLY A 138 -15.67 -3.08 31.81
C GLY A 138 -14.38 -2.87 31.02
N THR A 139 -14.01 -3.80 30.12
CA THR A 139 -12.77 -3.77 29.34
C THR A 139 -12.97 -4.38 27.95
N LEU A 140 -12.11 -4.00 27.01
CA LEU A 140 -11.96 -4.62 25.70
C LEU A 140 -10.47 -5.00 25.50
N ASP A 141 -10.20 -6.05 24.73
CA ASP A 141 -8.82 -6.43 24.41
C ASP A 141 -8.10 -5.30 23.69
N ALA A 142 -6.79 -5.19 23.93
CA ALA A 142 -5.94 -4.22 23.25
C ALA A 142 -6.00 -4.40 21.72
N ASP A 143 -6.01 -3.28 21.01
CA ASP A 143 -5.89 -3.22 19.55
C ASP A 143 -5.02 -2.02 19.17
N ASP A 144 -4.48 -2.06 17.97
CA ASP A 144 -3.73 -0.96 17.35
C ASP A 144 -4.41 -0.52 16.06
N PHE A 145 -4.25 0.75 15.70
CA PHE A 145 -4.52 1.24 14.37
C PHE A 145 -3.21 1.35 13.60
N ILE A 146 -3.19 0.76 12.41
CA ILE A 146 -2.09 0.79 11.47
C ILE A 146 -2.39 1.88 10.44
N VAL A 147 -1.50 2.87 10.36
CA VAL A 147 -1.51 3.90 9.33
C VAL A 147 -0.42 3.56 8.33
N GLU A 148 -0.82 3.31 7.09
CA GLU A 148 0.07 3.02 5.98
C GLU A 148 -0.01 4.13 4.93
N VAL A 149 1.13 4.42 4.31
CA VAL A 149 1.25 5.49 3.31
C VAL A 149 2.04 4.99 2.09
N VAL A 150 1.63 5.48 0.91
CA VAL A 150 2.41 5.40 -0.33
C VAL A 150 2.53 6.77 -0.97
N LEU A 151 3.67 7.04 -1.61
CA LEU A 151 3.89 8.27 -2.37
C LEU A 151 3.51 8.08 -3.83
N LEU A 152 2.92 9.11 -4.41
CA LEU A 152 2.62 9.18 -5.83
C LEU A 152 3.71 9.96 -6.58
N VAL A 153 4.04 9.48 -7.78
CA VAL A 153 5.01 10.13 -8.67
C VAL A 153 4.47 11.45 -9.23
N ALA A 154 3.14 11.52 -9.44
CA ALA A 154 2.45 12.68 -9.98
C ALA A 154 1.12 12.93 -9.25
N PRO A 155 0.53 14.14 -9.38
CA PRO A 155 -0.82 14.40 -8.89
C PRO A 155 -1.82 13.41 -9.51
N PRO A 156 -2.67 12.75 -8.70
CA PRO A 156 -3.61 11.77 -9.23
C PRO A 156 -4.75 12.45 -9.97
N ALA A 157 -5.26 11.78 -11.00
CA ALA A 157 -6.46 12.22 -11.69
C ALA A 157 -7.67 12.22 -10.72
N PRO A 158 -8.62 13.16 -10.86
CA PRO A 158 -9.81 13.23 -9.99
C PRO A 158 -10.62 11.92 -9.95
N ALA A 159 -10.64 11.16 -11.06
CA ALA A 159 -11.30 9.87 -11.13
C ALA A 159 -10.66 8.84 -10.18
N LEU A 160 -9.32 8.78 -10.12
CA LEU A 160 -8.60 7.90 -9.20
C LEU A 160 -8.87 8.28 -7.74
N VAL A 161 -8.96 9.58 -7.44
CA VAL A 161 -9.31 10.05 -6.09
C VAL A 161 -10.72 9.62 -5.70
N ALA A 162 -11.66 9.61 -6.63
CA ALA A 162 -13.03 9.13 -6.39
C ALA A 162 -13.06 7.61 -6.18
N GLU A 163 -12.35 6.85 -7.00
CA GLU A 163 -12.27 5.39 -6.90
C GLU A 163 -11.60 4.92 -5.60
N LEU A 164 -10.55 5.64 -5.17
CA LEU A 164 -9.87 5.44 -3.89
C LEU A 164 -10.77 5.65 -2.67
N ARG A 165 -11.99 6.18 -2.82
CA ARG A 165 -12.95 6.24 -1.71
C ARG A 165 -13.80 4.99 -1.59
N THR A 166 -13.86 4.18 -2.64
CA THR A 166 -14.75 3.02 -2.75
C THR A 166 -14.02 1.69 -2.84
N VAL A 167 -12.79 1.68 -3.36
CA VAL A 167 -12.00 0.46 -3.60
C VAL A 167 -10.77 0.44 -2.70
N ASP A 168 -10.61 -0.64 -1.94
CA ASP A 168 -9.36 -0.91 -1.23
C ASP A 168 -8.27 -1.33 -2.23
N LEU A 169 -7.33 -0.42 -2.50
CA LEU A 169 -6.21 -0.69 -3.41
C LEU A 169 -5.06 -1.42 -2.73
N TRP A 170 -5.03 -1.48 -1.40
CA TRP A 170 -3.88 -2.01 -0.67
C TRP A 170 -3.53 -3.45 -1.03
N PRO A 171 -4.48 -4.39 -1.25
CA PRO A 171 -4.16 -5.75 -1.69
C PRO A 171 -3.32 -5.80 -2.98
N GLN A 172 -3.39 -4.75 -3.82
CA GLN A 172 -2.69 -4.66 -5.09
C GLN A 172 -1.36 -3.91 -4.98
N VAL A 173 -1.17 -3.06 -3.96
CA VAL A 173 0.05 -2.27 -3.77
C VAL A 173 1.20 -3.17 -3.31
N PRO A 174 2.31 -3.30 -4.06
CA PRO A 174 3.44 -4.12 -3.65
C PRO A 174 4.12 -3.56 -2.39
N ALA A 175 4.63 -4.44 -1.52
CA ALA A 175 5.23 -4.06 -0.24
C ALA A 175 6.40 -3.08 -0.39
N GLN A 176 7.17 -3.17 -1.48
CA GLN A 176 8.31 -2.27 -1.76
C GLN A 176 7.94 -0.79 -1.94
N TYR A 177 6.67 -0.48 -2.21
CA TYR A 177 6.17 0.90 -2.32
C TYR A 177 5.58 1.41 -1.01
N ARG A 178 5.31 0.51 -0.06
CA ARG A 178 4.68 0.85 1.22
C ARG A 178 5.72 1.36 2.18
N HIS A 179 5.37 2.44 2.86
CA HIS A 179 6.17 2.96 3.94
C HIS A 179 6.00 2.07 5.17
N VAL A 180 7.01 2.04 6.04
CA VAL A 180 6.90 1.37 7.33
C VAL A 180 5.67 1.94 8.06
N PRO A 181 4.73 1.08 8.47
CA PRO A 181 3.48 1.53 9.07
C PRO A 181 3.70 2.24 10.40
N HIS A 182 2.89 3.26 10.65
CA HIS A 182 2.81 3.89 11.96
C HIS A 182 1.67 3.24 12.78
N ARG A 183 1.91 2.99 14.07
CA ARG A 183 0.95 2.30 14.96
C ARG A 183 0.44 3.24 16.04
N VAL A 184 -0.87 3.24 16.23
CA VAL A 184 -1.55 4.06 17.24
C VAL A 184 -2.42 3.15 18.10
N ALA A 185 -2.13 3.05 19.39
CA ALA A 185 -2.84 2.14 20.29
C ALA A 185 -4.28 2.59 20.53
N ALA A 186 -5.22 1.66 20.61
CA ALA A 186 -6.58 1.92 21.07
C ALA A 186 -6.66 1.81 22.60
N ARG A 187 -7.28 2.80 23.25
CA ARG A 187 -7.64 2.72 24.68
C ARG A 187 -9.11 2.92 24.88
N PHE A 188 -9.66 2.10 25.76
CA PHE A 188 -11.07 2.10 26.11
C PHE A 188 -11.23 2.43 27.58
N SER A 189 -12.17 3.30 27.87
CA SER A 189 -12.58 3.61 29.23
C SER A 189 -14.09 3.78 29.28
N THR A 190 -14.66 3.51 30.44
CA THR A 190 -16.04 3.88 30.75
C THR A 190 -16.04 5.09 31.66
N TRP A 191 -17.05 5.93 31.52
CA TRP A 191 -17.28 7.04 32.43
C TRP A 191 -18.69 6.93 33.02
N THR A 192 -18.74 7.03 34.35
CA THR A 192 -19.95 7.14 35.15
C THR A 192 -19.95 8.51 35.81
N PRO A 193 -20.94 9.37 35.54
CA PRO A 193 -21.05 10.64 36.27
C PRO A 193 -21.19 10.35 37.77
N ASN A 194 -20.37 11.02 38.60
CA ASN A 194 -20.59 10.98 40.04
C ASN A 194 -21.70 11.96 40.41
N ALA A 195 -22.38 11.70 41.53
CA ALA A 195 -23.44 12.57 42.05
C ALA A 195 -22.96 14.01 42.40
N ASN A 196 -21.64 14.24 42.42
CA ASN A 196 -21.02 15.54 42.69
C ASN A 196 -20.56 16.29 41.41
N ASP A 197 -20.77 15.73 40.21
CA ASP A 197 -20.36 16.34 38.93
C ASP A 197 -21.47 17.23 38.29
N LEU A 198 -22.58 17.44 38.99
CA LEU A 198 -23.73 18.28 38.60
C LEU A 198 -23.94 19.40 39.64
#